data_AF-A0A2Z3HYM7-F1
#
_entry.id   AF-A0A2Z3HYM7-F1
#
_cell.length_a   1.000
_cell.length_b   1.000
_cell.length_c   1.000
_cell.angle_alpha   90.00
_cell.angle_beta   90.00
_cell.angle_gamma   90.00
#
_symmetry.space_group_name_H-M   'P 1'
#
loop_
_entity.id
_entity.type
_entity.pdbx_description
1 polymer ?
#
loop_
_entity_poly.entity_id
_entity_poly.type
_entity_poly.pdbx_seq_one_letter_code
_entity_poly.pdbx_strand_id
1 'polypeptide(L)'
;MALTLDEEQKLEAAGLIAFFLTSQATWLATVKRTHAFLKATLPSGTTIRPDDLAKTLLPLVEVDEPLQAQLAMKKLKPKYWFRYFTNLIIDRLWTQIEEDGDVANGNSSRG
;
A
#
# COMPACT_ATOMS: atom_id res chain seq x y z
N MET A 1 0.98 -2.01 -9.90
CA MET A 1 0.59 -3.26 -10.58
C MET A 1 -0.49 -3.89 -9.74
N ALA A 2 -1.48 -4.54 -10.35
CA ALA A 2 -2.49 -5.28 -9.59
C ALA A 2 -1.86 -6.52 -8.92
N LEU A 3 -2.34 -6.86 -7.73
CA LEU A 3 -2.01 -8.13 -7.07
C LEU A 3 -2.56 -9.27 -7.92
N THR A 4 -1.71 -10.20 -8.33
CA THR A 4 -2.20 -11.41 -9.04
C THR A 4 -2.56 -12.51 -8.05
N LEU A 5 -3.42 -13.45 -8.46
CA LEU A 5 -3.79 -14.60 -7.62
C LEU A 5 -2.58 -15.43 -7.17
N ASP A 6 -1.60 -15.63 -8.05
CA ASP A 6 -0.35 -16.35 -7.72
C ASP A 6 0.48 -15.58 -6.67
N GLU A 7 0.52 -14.25 -6.75
CA GLU A 7 1.18 -13.41 -5.75
C GLU A 7 0.44 -13.48 -4.40
N GLU A 8 -0.89 -13.45 -4.42
CA GLU A 8 -1.72 -13.57 -3.22
C GLU A 8 -1.53 -14.91 -2.51
N GLN A 9 -1.55 -16.03 -3.25
CA GLN A 9 -1.30 -17.37 -2.69
C GLN A 9 0.10 -17.49 -2.08
N LYS A 10 1.11 -16.87 -2.71
CA LYS A 10 2.47 -16.82 -2.15
C LYS A 10 2.50 -16.02 -0.84
N LEU A 11 1.84 -14.87 -0.80
CA LEU A 11 1.72 -14.03 0.41
C LEU A 11 1.00 -14.77 1.53
N GLU A 12 -0.05 -15.51 1.21
CA GLU A 12 -0.78 -16.36 2.15
C GLU A 12 0.13 -17.45 2.73
N ALA A 13 0.82 -18.21 1.88
CA ALA A 13 1.76 -19.25 2.29
C ALA A 13 2.92 -18.71 3.13
N ALA A 14 3.34 -17.47 2.86
CA ALA A 14 4.36 -16.76 3.66
C ALA A 14 3.82 -16.17 4.98
N GLY A 15 2.51 -16.21 5.23
CA GLY A 15 1.88 -15.60 6.39
C GLY A 15 1.86 -14.07 6.36
N LEU A 16 2.09 -13.46 5.20
CA LEU A 16 2.15 -12.02 5.03
C LEU A 16 0.76 -11.37 4.98
N ILE A 17 -0.27 -12.11 4.55
CA ILE A 17 -1.66 -11.66 4.67
C ILE A 17 -2.03 -11.48 6.15
N ALA A 18 -1.71 -12.46 6.99
CA ALA A 18 -1.97 -12.37 8.43
C ALA A 18 -1.19 -11.21 9.06
N PHE A 19 0.08 -11.04 8.68
CA PHE A 19 0.89 -9.91 9.11
C PHE A 19 0.26 -8.57 8.72
N PHE A 20 -0.19 -8.41 7.46
CA PHE A 20 -0.92 -7.22 7.00
C PHE A 20 -2.14 -6.94 7.88
N LEU A 21 -2.97 -7.93 8.16
CA LEU A 21 -4.18 -7.75 8.98
C LEU A 21 -3.85 -7.27 10.40
N THR A 22 -2.81 -7.81 11.03
CA THR A 22 -2.38 -7.37 12.37
C THR A 22 -1.83 -5.95 12.41
N SER A 23 -1.31 -5.46 11.28
CA SER A 23 -0.66 -4.15 11.16
C SER A 23 -1.43 -3.19 10.22
N GLN A 24 -2.69 -3.51 9.89
CA GLN A 24 -3.45 -2.82 8.85
C GLN A 24 -3.60 -1.32 9.11
N ALA A 25 -3.83 -0.94 10.37
CA ALA A 25 -3.94 0.47 10.77
C ALA A 25 -2.64 1.25 10.53
N THR A 26 -1.48 0.63 10.79
CA THR A 26 -0.17 1.21 10.53
C THR A 26 0.06 1.40 9.04
N TRP A 27 -0.25 0.37 8.23
CA TRP A 27 -0.15 0.46 6.77
C TRP A 27 -1.09 1.52 6.20
N LEU A 28 -2.32 1.61 6.67
CA LEU A 28 -3.26 2.65 6.27
C LEU A 28 -2.73 4.05 6.58
N ALA A 29 -2.17 4.27 7.78
CA ALA A 29 -1.57 5.55 8.13
C ALA A 29 -0.39 5.91 7.21
N THR A 30 0.47 4.94 6.91
CA THR A 30 1.58 5.11 5.95
C THR A 30 1.07 5.45 4.57
N VAL A 31 0.11 4.70 4.05
CA VAL A 31 -0.49 4.92 2.72
C VAL A 31 -1.13 6.30 2.62
N LYS A 32 -1.90 6.74 3.64
CA LYS A 32 -2.50 8.07 3.69
C LYS A 32 -1.45 9.17 3.62
N ARG A 33 -0.34 9.03 4.37
CA ARG A 33 0.78 9.98 4.34
C ARG A 33 1.45 10.02 2.97
N THR A 34 1.71 8.87 2.37
CA THR A 34 2.29 8.77 1.03
C THR A 34 1.38 9.37 -0.03
N HIS A 35 0.07 9.13 0.04
CA HIS A 35 -0.91 9.72 -0.85
C HIS A 35 -0.99 11.24 -0.71
N ALA A 36 -1.02 11.76 0.52
CA ALA A 36 -0.98 13.20 0.77
C ALA A 36 0.30 13.86 0.23
N PHE A 37 1.45 13.21 0.40
CA PHE A 37 2.73 13.66 -0.16
C PHE A 37 2.69 13.74 -1.70
N LEU A 38 2.16 12.70 -2.37
CA LEU A 38 1.97 12.71 -3.81
C LEU A 38 1.03 13.84 -4.26
N LYS A 39 -0.08 14.07 -3.55
CA LYS A 39 -1.02 15.15 -3.85
C LYS A 39 -0.38 16.54 -3.73
N ALA A 40 0.56 16.71 -2.80
CA ALA A 40 1.29 17.95 -2.61
C ALA A 40 2.42 18.17 -3.63
N THR A 41 2.96 17.08 -4.20
CA THR A 41 4.13 17.13 -5.09
C THR A 41 3.74 17.18 -6.57
N LEU A 42 2.62 16.55 -6.94
CA LEU A 42 2.15 16.51 -8.32
C LEU A 42 1.39 17.80 -8.69
N PRO A 43 1.38 18.19 -9.98
CA PRO A 43 0.59 19.33 -10.44
C PRO A 43 -0.89 19.18 -10.07
N SER A 44 -1.51 20.28 -9.66
CA SER A 44 -2.94 20.35 -9.36
C SER A 44 -3.78 19.79 -10.51
N GLY A 45 -4.74 18.93 -10.19
CA GLY A 45 -5.61 18.25 -11.17
C GLY A 45 -5.06 16.92 -11.71
N THR A 46 -3.87 16.51 -11.29
CA THR A 46 -3.34 15.17 -11.63
C THR A 46 -4.01 14.10 -10.76
N THR A 47 -4.66 13.12 -11.39
CA THR A 47 -5.17 11.93 -10.69
C THR A 47 -4.02 11.02 -10.30
N ILE A 48 -3.85 10.78 -9.00
CA ILE A 48 -2.89 9.81 -8.47
C ILE A 48 -3.40 8.41 -8.81
N ARG A 49 -2.57 7.57 -9.43
CA ARG A 49 -2.91 6.17 -9.71
C ARG A 49 -2.38 5.25 -8.61
N PRO A 50 -2.96 4.05 -8.44
CA PRO A 50 -2.42 3.02 -7.54
C PRO A 50 -0.94 2.73 -7.80
N ASP A 51 -0.52 2.78 -9.07
CA ASP A 51 0.86 2.53 -9.48
C ASP A 51 1.84 3.61 -8.98
N ASP A 52 1.42 4.87 -8.93
CA ASP A 52 2.26 5.98 -8.45
C ASP A 52 2.46 5.88 -6.94
N LEU A 53 1.38 5.53 -6.24
CA LEU A 53 1.41 5.26 -4.82
C LEU A 53 2.28 4.02 -4.51
N ALA A 54 2.14 2.93 -5.28
CA ALA A 54 2.94 1.72 -5.13
C ALA A 54 4.45 1.99 -5.29
N LYS A 55 4.85 2.77 -6.30
CA LYS A 55 6.26 3.15 -6.52
C LYS A 55 6.84 3.93 -5.35
N THR A 56 6.02 4.80 -4.75
CA THR A 56 6.43 5.64 -3.61
C THR A 56 6.40 4.86 -2.29
N LEU A 57 5.51 3.89 -2.16
CA LEU A 57 5.34 3.06 -0.97
C LEU A 57 6.40 1.96 -0.87
N LEU A 58 6.86 1.41 -2.00
CA LEU A 58 7.84 0.33 -2.05
C LEU A 58 9.10 0.59 -1.18
N PRO A 59 9.82 1.72 -1.27
CA PRO A 59 10.99 1.95 -0.43
C PRO A 59 10.65 2.03 1.07
N LEU A 60 9.42 2.47 1.43
CA LEU A 60 8.97 2.48 2.82
C LEU A 60 8.71 1.06 3.33
N VAL A 61 8.18 0.19 2.47
CA VAL A 61 8.00 -1.24 2.76
C VAL A 61 9.35 -1.95 2.88
N GLU A 62 10.32 -1.60 2.05
CA GLU A 62 11.66 -2.20 2.07
C GLU A 62 12.40 -1.92 3.38
N VAL A 63 12.16 -0.80 4.05
CA VAL A 63 12.81 -0.43 5.33
C VAL A 63 12.01 -0.82 6.57
N ASP A 64 10.84 -1.46 6.43
CA ASP A 64 10.04 -1.89 7.57
C ASP A 64 10.72 -3.05 8.31
N GLU A 65 11.24 -2.77 9.51
CA GLU A 65 11.99 -3.75 10.32
C GLU A 65 11.15 -4.99 10.68
N PRO A 66 9.87 -4.88 11.10
CA PRO A 66 9.02 -6.05 11.37
C PRO A 66 8.86 -6.97 10.15
N LEU A 67 8.60 -6.39 8.98
CA LEU A 67 8.49 -7.15 7.73
C LEU A 67 9.83 -7.81 7.35
N GLN A 68 10.94 -7.08 7.45
CA GLN A 68 12.27 -7.64 7.20
C GLN A 68 12.56 -8.83 8.11
N ALA A 69 12.26 -8.72 9.41
CA ALA A 69 12.41 -9.79 10.38
C ALA A 69 11.56 -11.02 9.99
N GLN A 70 10.30 -10.80 9.60
CA GLN A 70 9.41 -11.88 9.18
C GLN A 70 9.91 -12.60 7.91
N LEU A 71 10.44 -11.87 6.93
CA LEU A 71 11.02 -12.45 5.72
C LEU A 71 12.32 -13.21 6.02
N ALA A 72 13.18 -12.67 6.89
CA ALA A 72 14.42 -13.29 7.30
C ALA A 72 14.19 -14.62 8.04
N MET A 73 13.23 -14.66 8.97
CA MET A 73 12.83 -15.88 9.69
C MET A 73 12.42 -17.01 8.74
N LYS A 74 11.81 -16.67 7.60
CA LYS A 74 11.34 -17.63 6.60
C LYS A 74 12.35 -17.87 5.45
N LYS A 75 13.55 -17.28 5.49
CA LYS A 75 14.59 -17.36 4.45
C LYS A 75 14.10 -16.96 3.06
N LEU A 76 13.21 -15.97 3.00
CA LEU A 76 12.53 -15.52 1.80
C LEU A 76 13.36 -14.46 1.04
N LYS A 77 13.45 -14.55 -0.30
CA LYS A 77 14.21 -13.60 -1.14
C LYS A 77 13.58 -12.20 -1.16
N PRO A 78 14.14 -11.17 -0.49
CA PRO A 78 13.39 -9.97 -0.10
C PRO A 78 12.77 -9.18 -1.25
N LYS A 79 13.50 -9.02 -2.37
CA LYS A 79 13.10 -8.16 -3.51
C LYS A 79 11.71 -8.47 -4.08
N TYR A 80 11.33 -9.75 -4.17
CA TYR A 80 10.02 -10.13 -4.71
C TYR A 80 8.90 -9.98 -3.68
N TRP A 81 9.20 -10.25 -2.42
CA TRP A 81 8.23 -10.19 -1.33
C TRP A 81 7.83 -8.76 -0.98
N PHE A 82 8.77 -7.80 -1.01
CA PHE A 82 8.43 -6.40 -0.81
C PHE A 82 7.46 -5.91 -1.88
N ARG A 83 7.72 -6.23 -3.16
CA ARG A 83 6.81 -5.87 -4.25
C ARG A 83 5.42 -6.50 -4.07
N TYR A 84 5.34 -7.80 -3.79
CA TYR A 84 4.06 -8.48 -3.59
C TYR A 84 3.30 -7.89 -2.40
N PHE A 85 4.00 -7.61 -1.31
CA PHE A 85 3.41 -7.02 -0.12
C PHE A 85 2.94 -5.58 -0.36
N THR A 86 3.71 -4.78 -1.10
CA THR A 86 3.27 -3.45 -1.55
C THR A 86 2.01 -3.54 -2.42
N ASN A 87 1.95 -4.48 -3.37
CA ASN A 87 0.74 -4.69 -4.17
C ASN A 87 -0.45 -5.07 -3.28
N LEU A 88 -0.26 -5.94 -2.28
CA LEU A 88 -1.30 -6.29 -1.31
C LEU A 88 -1.81 -5.07 -0.54
N ILE A 89 -0.90 -4.24 -0.01
CA ILE A 89 -1.30 -3.04 0.73
C ILE A 89 -2.17 -2.13 -0.14
N ILE A 90 -1.75 -1.88 -1.38
CA ILE A 90 -2.50 -1.05 -2.31
C ILE A 90 -3.84 -1.68 -2.64
N ASP A 91 -3.87 -2.97 -3.02
CA ASP A 91 -5.09 -3.70 -3.35
C ASP A 91 -6.15 -3.63 -2.24
N ARG A 92 -5.73 -3.78 -0.97
CA ARG A 92 -6.64 -3.78 0.18
C ARG A 92 -7.07 -2.40 0.64
N LEU A 93 -6.26 -1.37 0.43
CA LEU A 93 -6.49 -0.05 1.01
C LEU A 93 -6.89 1.02 -0.01
N TRP A 94 -6.76 0.76 -1.31
CA TRP A 94 -7.00 1.75 -2.36
C TRP A 94 -8.40 2.37 -2.29
N THR A 95 -9.45 1.54 -2.17
CA THR A 95 -10.84 2.03 -2.07
C THR A 95 -11.02 3.00 -0.90
N GLN A 96 -10.42 2.71 0.25
CA GLN A 96 -10.49 3.59 1.42
C GLN A 96 -9.75 4.92 1.20
N ILE A 97 -8.66 4.91 0.43
CA ILE A 97 -7.91 6.12 0.08
C ILE A 97 -8.67 6.98 -0.95
N GLU A 98 -9.32 6.35 -1.93
CA GLU A 98 -10.18 7.05 -2.89
C GLU A 98 -11.36 7.71 -2.19
N GLU A 99 -12.04 6.99 -1.29
CA GLU A 99 -13.14 7.54 -0.50
C GLU A 99 -12.68 8.74 0.35
N ASP A 100 -11.58 8.61 1.10
CA ASP A 100 -11.04 9.72 1.91
C ASP A 100 -10.57 10.91 1.04
N GLY A 101 -10.07 10.64 -0.17
CA GLY A 101 -9.61 11.64 -1.13
C GLY A 101 -10.75 12.41 -1.79
N ASP A 102 -11.88 11.75 -2.04
CA ASP A 102 -13.09 12.33 -2.63
C ASP A 102 -13.88 13.14 -1.59
N VAL A 103 -13.96 12.65 -0.35
CA VAL A 103 -14.58 13.40 0.77
C VAL A 103 -13.84 14.71 1.04
N ALA A 104 -12.52 14.76 0.83
CA ALA A 104 -11.74 16.00 0.96
C ALA A 104 -11.93 17.00 -0.21
N ASN A 105 -12.42 16.56 -1.37
CA ASN A 105 -12.71 17.41 -2.54
C ASN A 105 -14.21 17.69 -2.74
N GLY A 106 -15.08 16.94 -2.06
CA GLY A 106 -16.53 16.91 -2.28
C GLY A 106 -17.36 17.82 -1.38
N ASN A 107 -16.81 18.88 -0.78
CA ASN A 107 -17.62 19.89 -0.08
C ASN A 107 -18.04 21.05 -0.99
N SER A 108 -18.57 20.70 -2.17
CA SER A 108 -19.35 21.60 -3.02
C SER A 108 -20.45 20.78 -3.70
N SER A 109 -21.70 21.14 -3.40
CA SER A 109 -22.94 20.69 -4.03
C SER A 109 -23.66 19.47 -3.43
N ARG A 110 -24.27 19.69 -2.26
CA ARG A 110 -25.68 19.35 -1.98
C ARG A 110 -26.25 20.59 -1.25
N GLY A 111 -27.15 21.41 -1.82
CA GLY A 111 -28.39 21.04 -2.49
C GLY A 111 -29.48 21.07 -1.44
#